data_AF-A0A9Q3PBE6-F1
#
_entry.id   AF-A0A9Q3PBE6-F1
#
_cell.length_a   1.000
_cell.length_b   1.000
_cell.length_c   1.000
_cell.angle_alpha   90.00
_cell.angle_beta   90.00
_cell.angle_gamma   90.00
#
_symmetry.space_group_name_H-M   'P 1'
#
loop_
_entity.id
_entity.type
_entity.pdbx_description
1 polymer ?
#
loop_
_entity_poly.entity_id
_entity_poly.type
_entity_poly.pdbx_seq_one_letter_code
_entity_poly.pdbx_strand_id
1 'polypeptide(L)'
;MTSIGTINKEIILPHKKGNIRLNPEFVVLDDAHIQGCILGTNYKRMYGIDIYNSKNRHISIGTNKEKKFHLIYTNKFTEDYEKEQTSISIGEEPLGKIKGHDIELYLDVERPYPPMLRRSPYPESLETRKEIEKHFNELLDMDVIRKIGHNEIVGITTPVLITWHDCKSRLCGDLRALNNYTKADRYPIPRIPHALDKLEKAR
;
A
#
# COMPACT_ATOMS: atom_id res chain seq x y z
N MET A 1 -15.88 10.30 0.14
CA MET A 1 -15.78 10.29 -1.34
C MET A 1 -17.10 10.74 -1.94
N THR A 2 -17.32 12.05 -1.85
CA THR A 2 -18.33 12.81 -2.58
C THR A 2 -17.83 13.12 -3.98
N SER A 3 -18.68 13.06 -5.02
CA SER A 3 -18.27 13.54 -6.34
C SER A 3 -18.37 15.06 -6.36
N ILE A 4 -17.25 15.74 -6.59
CA ILE A 4 -17.19 17.21 -6.65
C ILE A 4 -17.79 17.71 -7.98
N GLY A 5 -17.71 16.88 -9.03
CA GLY A 5 -18.27 17.20 -10.34
C GLY A 5 -17.64 16.39 -11.46
N THR A 6 -17.89 16.82 -12.69
CA THR A 6 -17.51 16.07 -13.89
C THR A 6 -16.78 16.95 -14.91
N ILE A 7 -15.66 16.44 -15.44
CA ILE A 7 -14.85 17.10 -16.46
C ILE A 7 -14.95 16.31 -17.77
N ASN A 8 -15.40 16.98 -18.83
CA ASN A 8 -15.36 16.42 -20.18
C ASN A 8 -14.08 16.85 -20.89
N LYS A 9 -13.27 15.89 -21.33
CA LYS A 9 -12.05 16.19 -22.09
C LYS A 9 -11.85 15.19 -23.21
N GLU A 10 -11.73 15.70 -24.44
CA GLU A 10 -11.40 14.85 -25.59
C GLU A 10 -9.97 14.33 -25.47
N ILE A 11 -9.82 13.01 -25.60
CA ILE A 11 -8.52 12.34 -25.72
C ILE A 11 -8.37 11.88 -27.16
N ILE A 12 -7.36 12.40 -27.86
CA ILE A 12 -7.01 11.98 -29.22
C ILE A 12 -5.87 10.97 -29.13
N LEU A 13 -6.11 9.78 -29.64
CA LEU A 13 -5.15 8.69 -29.72
C LEU A 13 -4.64 8.58 -31.17
N PRO A 14 -3.39 8.99 -31.44
CA PRO A 14 -2.85 8.93 -32.78
C PRO A 14 -2.54 7.49 -33.19
N HIS A 15 -3.05 7.05 -34.34
CA HIS A 15 -2.83 5.69 -34.86
C HIS A 15 -2.53 5.71 -36.38
N LYS A 16 -1.73 4.74 -36.84
CA LYS A 16 -1.18 4.70 -38.21
C LYS A 16 -2.25 4.63 -39.32
N LYS A 17 -3.46 4.13 -38.99
CA LYS A 17 -4.60 4.02 -39.91
C LYS A 17 -5.64 5.14 -39.75
N GLY A 18 -5.37 6.16 -38.93
CA GLY A 18 -6.29 7.23 -38.57
C GLY A 18 -6.30 7.49 -37.07
N ASN A 19 -6.58 8.73 -36.66
CA ASN A 19 -6.63 9.10 -35.24
C ASN A 19 -7.96 8.66 -34.62
N ILE A 20 -7.91 8.08 -33.42
CA ILE A 20 -9.10 7.68 -32.67
C ILE A 20 -9.39 8.76 -31.64
N ARG A 21 -10.61 9.33 -31.64
CA ARG A 21 -11.05 10.29 -30.64
C ARG A 21 -11.89 9.59 -29.59
N LEU A 22 -11.52 9.75 -28.32
CA LEU A 22 -12.31 9.34 -27.18
C LEU A 22 -12.86 10.60 -26.50
N ASN A 23 -14.13 10.59 -26.15
CA ASN A 23 -14.76 11.65 -25.36
C ASN A 23 -15.11 11.10 -23.96
N PRO A 24 -14.11 10.82 -23.12
CA PRO A 24 -14.36 10.34 -21.77
C PRO A 24 -14.90 11.46 -20.88
N GLU A 25 -15.78 11.04 -19.98
CA GLU A 25 -16.32 11.84 -18.90
C GLU A 25 -15.54 11.47 -17.61
N PHE A 26 -14.85 12.45 -17.01
CA PHE A 26 -14.04 12.24 -15.80
C PHE A 26 -14.79 12.72 -14.57
N VAL A 27 -15.09 11.82 -13.65
CA VAL A 27 -15.69 12.17 -12.36
C VAL A 27 -14.59 12.54 -11.38
N VAL A 28 -14.65 13.74 -10.81
CA VAL A 28 -13.74 14.24 -9.79
C VAL A 28 -14.31 13.91 -8.43
N LEU A 29 -13.50 13.33 -7.55
CA LEU A 29 -13.91 12.85 -6.24
C LEU A 29 -13.14 13.61 -5.15
N ASP A 30 -13.85 14.06 -4.12
CA ASP A 30 -13.37 14.95 -3.05
C ASP A 30 -12.29 14.31 -2.17
N ASP A 31 -12.37 12.99 -1.98
CA ASP A 31 -11.42 12.22 -1.18
C ASP A 31 -10.65 11.18 -2.03
N ALA A 32 -10.53 11.38 -3.34
CA ALA A 32 -9.70 10.48 -4.15
C ALA A 32 -8.23 10.85 -4.02
N HIS A 33 -7.50 10.08 -3.22
CA HIS A 33 -6.04 10.11 -3.10
C HIS A 33 -5.32 9.56 -4.36
N ILE A 34 -5.80 9.89 -5.56
CA ILE A 34 -5.23 9.42 -6.84
C ILE A 34 -4.69 10.65 -7.60
N GLN A 35 -3.37 10.81 -7.64
CA GLN A 35 -2.69 11.79 -8.52
C GLN A 35 -2.63 11.30 -9.99
N GLY A 36 -3.77 10.91 -10.56
CA GLY A 36 -3.85 10.36 -11.91
C GLY A 36 -5.27 10.01 -12.36
N CYS A 37 -5.48 9.85 -13.67
CA CYS A 37 -6.73 9.29 -14.20
C CYS A 37 -6.56 7.80 -14.49
N ILE A 38 -7.51 6.98 -14.03
CA ILE A 38 -7.58 5.57 -14.39
C ILE A 38 -8.55 5.46 -15.56
N LEU A 39 -8.01 5.08 -16.72
CA LEU A 39 -8.83 4.76 -17.87
C LEU A 39 -9.22 3.28 -17.82
N GLY A 40 -10.51 3.01 -17.61
CA GLY A 40 -11.04 1.65 -17.68
C GLY A 40 -10.72 0.98 -19.01
N THR A 41 -10.24 -0.26 -18.95
CA THR A 41 -9.75 -1.04 -20.10
C THR A 41 -10.82 -1.92 -20.75
N ASN A 42 -11.90 -2.24 -20.01
CA ASN A 42 -12.84 -3.30 -20.38
C ASN A 42 -13.59 -3.05 -21.70
N TYR A 43 -14.28 -1.90 -21.85
CA TYR A 43 -15.02 -1.64 -23.09
C TYR A 43 -14.10 -1.28 -24.26
N LYS A 44 -12.92 -0.70 -23.98
CA LYS A 44 -11.94 -0.26 -24.98
C LYS A 44 -11.24 -1.45 -25.67
N ARG A 45 -11.09 -2.56 -24.95
CA ARG A 45 -10.55 -3.81 -25.49
C ARG A 45 -11.43 -4.40 -26.60
N MET A 46 -12.76 -4.24 -26.52
CA MET A 46 -13.68 -4.66 -27.59
C MET A 46 -13.46 -3.89 -28.89
N TYR A 47 -12.94 -2.64 -28.81
CA TYR A 47 -12.57 -1.83 -29.96
C TYR A 47 -11.10 -2.02 -30.38
N GLY A 48 -10.42 -3.06 -29.87
CA GLY A 48 -9.02 -3.35 -30.18
C GLY A 48 -8.01 -2.39 -29.56
N ILE A 49 -8.42 -1.62 -28.54
CA ILE A 49 -7.55 -0.66 -27.85
C ILE A 49 -7.12 -1.28 -26.52
N ASP A 50 -5.89 -1.78 -26.48
CA ASP A 50 -5.26 -2.22 -25.22
C ASP A 50 -4.55 -1.04 -24.56
N ILE A 51 -4.97 -0.67 -23.36
CA ILE A 51 -4.34 0.38 -22.55
C ILE A 51 -3.65 -0.28 -21.37
N TYR A 52 -2.32 -0.18 -21.32
CA TYR A 52 -1.55 -0.66 -20.17
C TYR A 52 -1.17 0.52 -19.30
N ASN A 53 -1.61 0.49 -18.04
CA ASN A 53 -1.17 1.45 -17.03
C ASN A 53 0.18 0.99 -16.48
N SER A 54 1.23 1.76 -16.73
CA SER A 54 2.58 1.44 -16.24
C SER A 54 2.82 2.03 -14.86
N LYS A 55 3.75 1.44 -14.10
CA LYS A 55 4.13 1.92 -12.76
C LYS A 55 4.55 3.41 -12.74
N ASN A 56 5.08 3.94 -13.84
CA ASN A 56 5.64 5.30 -13.90
C ASN A 56 4.69 6.34 -14.54
N ARG A 57 3.36 6.24 -14.37
CA ARG A 57 2.39 7.22 -14.91
C ARG A 57 2.39 7.38 -16.44
N HIS A 58 2.91 6.40 -17.17
CA HIS A 58 2.81 6.38 -18.63
C HIS A 58 1.68 5.46 -19.05
N ILE A 59 0.95 5.89 -20.08
CA ILE A 59 -0.01 5.04 -20.77
C ILE A 59 0.64 4.55 -22.05
N SER A 60 0.65 3.23 -22.25
CA SER A 60 1.04 2.62 -23.53
C SER A 60 -0.18 1.97 -24.19
N ILE A 61 -0.30 2.16 -25.50
CA ILE A 61 -1.46 1.72 -26.29
C ILE A 61 -1.04 0.65 -27.29
N GLY A 62 -1.70 -0.52 -27.21
CA GLY A 62 -1.39 -1.69 -28.01
C GLY A 62 -0.14 -2.44 -27.52
N THR A 63 0.33 -3.39 -28.32
CA THR A 63 1.48 -4.26 -28.02
C THR A 63 2.83 -3.55 -28.09
N ASN A 64 2.89 -2.31 -28.60
CA ASN A 64 4.13 -1.56 -28.72
C ASN A 64 4.46 -0.80 -27.42
N LYS A 65 5.26 -1.43 -26.56
CA LYS A 65 5.69 -0.91 -25.25
C LYS A 65 6.62 0.32 -25.34
N GLU A 66 7.13 0.66 -26.51
CA GLU A 66 8.04 1.80 -26.71
C GLU A 66 7.28 3.13 -26.87
N LYS A 67 6.03 3.09 -27.35
CA LYS A 67 5.20 4.30 -27.48
C LYS A 67 4.44 4.57 -26.19
N LYS A 68 5.06 5.37 -25.34
CA LYS A 68 4.51 5.84 -24.06
C LYS A 68 3.98 7.26 -24.20
N PHE A 69 2.78 7.50 -23.70
CA PHE A 69 2.16 8.81 -23.63
C PHE A 69 2.24 9.34 -22.20
N HIS A 70 2.61 10.62 -22.04
CA HIS A 70 2.67 11.31 -20.76
C HIS A 70 1.39 12.14 -20.56
N LEU A 71 0.78 11.99 -19.39
CA LEU A 71 -0.27 12.90 -18.93
C LEU A 71 0.38 14.08 -18.22
N ILE A 72 0.26 15.27 -18.82
CA ILE A 72 0.75 16.52 -18.22
C ILE A 72 -0.43 17.17 -17.49
N TYR A 73 -0.34 17.25 -16.16
CA TYR A 73 -1.26 18.02 -15.33
C TYR A 73 -0.75 19.46 -15.22
N THR A 74 -1.60 20.43 -15.54
CA THR A 74 -1.34 21.84 -15.25
C THR A 74 -2.14 22.19 -14.00
N ASN A 75 -1.46 22.22 -12.85
CA ASN A 75 -2.10 22.54 -11.57
C ASN A 75 -2.39 24.05 -11.49
N LYS A 76 -3.66 24.36 -11.22
CA LYS A 76 -4.12 25.66 -10.71
C LYS A 76 -4.93 25.46 -9.42
N PHE A 77 -4.52 24.57 -8.52
CA PHE A 77 -5.12 24.46 -7.17
C PHE A 77 -4.08 23.82 -6.24
N THR A 78 -3.52 24.61 -5.34
CA THR A 78 -2.48 24.21 -4.37
C THR A 78 -2.73 25.00 -3.10
N GLU A 79 -3.02 24.31 -1.99
CA GLU A 79 -2.60 24.76 -0.65
C GLU A 79 -2.69 23.65 0.43
N ASP A 80 -3.57 22.64 0.29
CA ASP A 80 -3.76 21.63 1.37
C ASP A 80 -2.94 20.32 1.26
N TYR A 81 -2.34 20.02 0.11
CA TYR A 81 -1.71 18.70 -0.16
C TYR A 81 -0.29 18.50 0.39
N GLU A 82 0.38 19.54 0.89
CA GLU A 82 1.81 19.44 1.26
C GLU A 82 2.07 18.72 2.59
N LYS A 83 1.07 18.57 3.47
CA LYS A 83 1.26 17.92 4.78
C LYS A 83 1.22 16.38 4.74
N GLU A 84 0.67 15.78 3.69
CA GLU A 84 0.48 14.32 3.57
C GLU A 84 1.48 13.64 2.61
N GLN A 85 2.43 14.37 2.01
CA GLN A 85 3.41 13.75 1.11
C GLN A 85 4.41 12.83 1.82
N THR A 86 4.65 13.00 3.12
CA THR A 86 5.60 12.17 3.89
C THR A 86 4.98 10.88 4.42
N SER A 87 3.64 10.81 4.53
CA SER A 87 2.94 9.64 5.06
C SER A 87 2.77 8.51 4.04
N ILE A 88 2.91 8.83 2.75
CA ILE A 88 2.73 7.91 1.62
C ILE A 88 4.09 7.76 0.92
N SER A 89 4.51 6.54 0.58
CA SER A 89 5.74 6.35 -0.18
C SER A 89 5.62 6.95 -1.59
N ILE A 90 6.28 8.08 -1.81
CA ILE A 90 6.35 8.76 -3.10
C ILE A 90 7.83 8.86 -3.50
N GLY A 91 8.27 8.07 -4.48
CA GLY A 91 9.61 8.16 -5.05
C GLY A 91 10.61 7.10 -4.57
N GLU A 92 11.81 7.53 -4.16
CA GLU A 92 13.01 6.71 -3.93
C GLU A 92 13.00 5.93 -2.60
N GLU A 93 12.17 6.33 -1.63
CA GLU A 93 12.00 5.59 -0.37
C GLU A 93 10.88 4.55 -0.49
N PRO A 94 11.12 3.28 -0.12
CA PRO A 94 10.16 2.21 -0.34
C PRO A 94 8.92 2.28 0.57
N LEU A 95 9.01 2.98 1.72
CA LEU A 95 7.97 3.02 2.75
C LEU A 95 7.66 4.46 3.18
N GLY A 96 6.38 4.79 3.33
CA GLY A 96 5.92 6.06 3.87
C GLY A 96 6.07 6.09 5.40
N LYS A 97 6.40 7.25 5.97
CA LYS A 97 6.56 7.44 7.43
C LYS A 97 5.58 8.49 7.94
N ILE A 98 4.59 8.06 8.72
CA ILE A 98 3.62 8.98 9.33
C ILE A 98 4.15 9.44 10.68
N LYS A 99 4.34 10.76 10.85
CA LYS A 99 4.72 11.35 12.13
C LYS A 99 3.48 11.64 12.99
N GLY A 100 3.57 11.41 14.31
CA GLY A 100 2.52 11.76 15.28
C GLY A 100 1.35 10.77 15.37
N HIS A 101 1.47 9.59 14.75
CA HIS A 101 0.47 8.51 14.82
C HIS A 101 1.09 7.27 15.48
N ASP A 102 1.66 7.47 16.67
CA ASP A 102 2.22 6.37 17.45
C ASP A 102 1.08 5.47 17.97
N ILE A 103 1.28 4.16 17.90
CA ILE A 103 0.29 3.17 18.33
C ILE A 103 0.64 2.70 19.75
N GLU A 104 -0.26 2.92 20.69
CA GLU A 104 -0.19 2.34 22.03
C GLU A 104 -0.91 0.99 22.06
N LEU A 105 -0.19 -0.06 22.48
CA LEU A 105 -0.74 -1.39 22.65
C LEU A 105 -1.03 -1.66 24.13
N TYR A 106 -2.27 -2.02 24.44
CA TYR A 106 -2.70 -2.37 25.79
C TYR A 106 -2.75 -3.89 25.97
N LEU A 107 -2.10 -4.38 27.03
CA LEU A 107 -2.12 -5.79 27.41
C LEU A 107 -3.07 -6.01 28.59
N ASP A 108 -3.71 -7.17 28.63
CA ASP A 108 -4.58 -7.60 29.73
C ASP A 108 -3.79 -8.08 30.97
N VAL A 109 -2.46 -8.11 30.88
CA VAL A 109 -1.56 -8.61 31.94
C VAL A 109 -0.51 -7.56 32.30
N GLU A 110 -0.25 -7.45 33.61
CA GLU A 110 0.80 -6.59 34.15
C GLU A 110 2.14 -7.33 34.29
N ARG A 111 3.21 -6.58 34.58
CA ARG A 111 4.52 -7.17 34.87
C ARG A 111 4.50 -7.80 36.27
N PRO A 112 5.14 -8.97 36.47
CA PRO A 112 5.93 -9.73 35.49
C PRO A 112 5.06 -10.50 34.48
N TYR A 113 5.43 -10.40 33.20
CA TYR A 113 4.69 -11.07 32.13
C TYR A 113 4.78 -12.60 32.25
N PRO A 114 3.72 -13.33 31.85
CA PRO A 114 3.72 -14.78 31.88
C PRO A 114 4.84 -15.37 31.00
N PRO A 115 5.42 -16.53 31.35
CA PRO A 115 6.47 -17.19 30.57
C PRO A 115 6.11 -17.42 29.11
N MET A 116 4.81 -17.54 28.80
CA MET A 116 4.31 -17.72 27.44
C MET A 116 4.57 -16.52 26.51
N LEU A 117 4.82 -15.33 27.07
CA LEU A 117 5.27 -14.14 26.35
C LEU A 117 6.80 -14.06 26.23
N ARG A 118 7.56 -14.99 26.82
CA ARG A 118 9.02 -15.10 26.71
C ARG A 118 9.42 -16.38 26.03
N ARG A 119 9.21 -16.43 24.71
CA ARG A 119 9.47 -17.62 23.91
C ARG A 119 10.85 -17.54 23.27
N SER A 120 11.56 -18.66 23.31
CA SER A 120 12.83 -18.85 22.60
C SER A 120 12.58 -18.99 21.09
N PRO A 121 13.57 -18.64 20.24
CA PRO A 121 13.53 -18.92 18.81
C PRO A 121 13.33 -20.42 18.54
N TYR A 122 12.65 -20.73 17.43
CA TYR A 122 12.54 -22.11 16.98
C TYR A 122 13.91 -22.62 16.49
N PRO A 123 14.20 -23.94 16.64
CA PRO A 123 15.34 -24.54 15.98
C PRO A 123 15.16 -24.49 14.45
N GLU A 124 16.14 -23.93 13.75
CA GLU A 124 16.09 -23.73 12.30
C GLU A 124 17.28 -24.37 11.60
N SER A 125 17.07 -24.76 10.33
CA SER A 125 18.14 -25.23 9.47
C SER A 125 19.11 -24.08 9.11
N LEU A 126 20.31 -24.43 8.66
CA LEU A 126 21.29 -23.43 8.22
C LEU A 126 20.79 -22.58 7.05
N GLU A 127 20.01 -23.18 6.14
CA GLU A 127 19.42 -22.48 5.00
C GLU A 127 18.35 -21.48 5.46
N THR A 128 17.43 -21.92 6.31
CA THR A 128 16.39 -21.04 6.87
C THR A 128 17.00 -19.89 7.66
N ARG A 129 18.06 -20.15 8.43
CA ARG A 129 18.74 -19.11 9.21
C ARG A 129 19.34 -18.01 8.33
N LYS A 130 19.93 -18.38 7.18
CA LYS A 130 20.45 -17.41 6.20
C LYS A 130 19.35 -16.53 5.62
N GLU A 131 18.20 -17.12 5.31
CA GLU A 131 17.04 -16.37 4.81
C GLU A 131 16.47 -15.44 5.88
N ILE A 132 16.38 -15.88 7.13
CA ILE A 132 15.97 -15.02 8.26
C ILE A 132 16.91 -13.82 8.37
N GLU A 133 18.22 -14.04 8.33
CA GLU A 133 19.22 -12.98 8.42
C GLU A 133 19.13 -11.99 7.25
N LYS A 134 18.90 -12.49 6.03
CA LYS A 134 18.65 -11.66 4.86
C LYS A 134 17.45 -10.73 5.06
N HIS A 135 16.29 -11.27 5.47
CA HIS A 135 15.09 -10.47 5.74
C HIS A 135 15.32 -9.46 6.89
N PHE A 136 16.07 -9.84 7.93
CA PHE A 136 16.40 -8.90 9.00
C PHE A 136 17.28 -7.74 8.55
N ASN A 137 18.28 -7.98 7.71
CA ASN A 137 19.12 -6.91 7.17
C ASN A 137 18.29 -5.96 6.29
N GLU A 138 17.42 -6.50 5.42
CA GLU A 138 16.51 -5.68 4.62
C GLU A 138 15.60 -4.80 5.50
N LEU A 139 15.05 -5.34 6.59
CA LEU A 139 14.19 -4.59 7.52
C LEU A 139 14.95 -3.56 8.36
N LEU A 140 16.22 -3.83 8.70
CA LEU A 140 17.11 -2.88 9.38
C LEU A 140 17.46 -1.72 8.45
N ASP A 141 17.78 -2.01 7.18
CA ASP A 141 18.10 -1.00 6.18
C ASP A 141 16.89 -0.10 5.87
N MET A 142 15.68 -0.67 5.92
CA MET A 142 14.42 0.06 5.76
C MET A 142 13.98 0.81 7.04
N ASP A 143 14.74 0.73 8.13
CA ASP A 143 14.41 1.36 9.42
C ASP A 143 13.03 0.95 9.96
N VAL A 144 12.61 -0.29 9.67
CA VAL A 144 11.36 -0.89 10.16
C VAL A 144 11.59 -1.57 11.52
N ILE A 145 12.78 -2.14 11.70
CA ILE A 145 13.20 -2.76 12.96
C ILE A 145 14.50 -2.12 13.45
N ARG A 146 14.77 -2.22 14.75
CA ARG A 146 16.03 -1.78 15.36
C ARG A 146 16.64 -2.87 16.21
N LYS A 147 17.97 -2.80 16.39
CA LYS A 147 18.66 -3.62 17.38
C LYS A 147 18.32 -3.12 18.79
N ILE A 148 18.19 -4.06 19.72
CA ILE A 148 17.92 -3.77 21.13
C ILE A 148 19.23 -3.34 21.80
N GLY A 149 19.17 -2.29 22.62
CA GLY A 149 20.34 -1.79 23.35
C GLY A 149 20.75 -2.70 24.51
N HIS A 150 22.04 -2.72 24.86
CA HIS A 150 22.56 -3.56 25.95
C HIS A 150 21.87 -3.34 27.31
N ASN A 151 21.34 -2.14 27.56
CA ASN A 151 20.69 -1.77 28.82
C ASN A 151 19.14 -1.88 28.77
N GLU A 152 18.58 -2.37 27.67
CA GLU A 152 17.12 -2.40 27.48
C GLU A 152 16.52 -3.71 27.99
N ILE A 153 15.57 -3.60 28.93
CA ILE A 153 14.92 -4.77 29.52
C ILE A 153 13.81 -5.26 28.57
N VAL A 154 14.04 -6.41 27.95
CA VAL A 154 13.06 -7.05 27.06
C VAL A 154 12.07 -7.87 27.89
N GLY A 155 10.83 -7.39 27.96
CA GLY A 155 9.74 -8.07 28.67
C GLY A 155 9.13 -9.25 27.91
N ILE A 156 9.06 -9.12 26.58
CA ILE A 156 8.29 -9.99 25.67
C ILE A 156 9.21 -10.41 24.51
N THR A 157 9.22 -11.70 24.18
CA THR A 157 9.94 -12.26 23.03
C THR A 157 9.05 -13.21 22.26
N THR A 158 8.95 -12.99 20.94
CA THR A 158 8.16 -13.81 20.02
C THR A 158 9.07 -14.40 18.95
N PRO A 159 9.06 -15.72 18.71
CA PRO A 159 9.89 -16.33 17.69
C PRO A 159 9.39 -15.97 16.29
N VAL A 160 10.30 -16.00 15.34
CA VAL A 160 10.01 -15.84 13.91
C VAL A 160 10.22 -17.16 13.20
N LEU A 161 9.55 -17.33 12.06
CA LEU A 161 9.69 -18.47 11.17
C LEU A 161 9.62 -18.01 9.71
N ILE A 162 10.14 -18.82 8.80
CA ILE A 162 10.04 -18.56 7.36
C ILE A 162 8.92 -19.42 6.77
N THR A 163 8.07 -18.79 5.97
CA THR A 163 7.13 -19.51 5.10
C THR A 163 7.56 -19.35 3.65
N TRP A 164 7.47 -20.44 2.89
CA TRP A 164 7.88 -20.47 1.49
C TRP A 164 6.65 -20.51 0.58
N HIS A 165 6.62 -19.64 -0.43
CA HIS A 165 5.57 -19.61 -1.45
C HIS A 165 6.14 -19.09 -2.77
N ASP A 166 5.85 -19.77 -3.89
CA ASP A 166 6.34 -19.41 -5.24
C ASP A 166 7.84 -19.08 -5.30
N CYS A 167 8.68 -19.94 -4.70
CA CYS A 167 10.13 -19.75 -4.62
C CYS A 167 10.57 -18.45 -3.90
N LYS A 168 9.68 -17.86 -3.09
CA LYS A 168 9.99 -16.69 -2.25
C LYS A 168 9.79 -17.06 -0.77
N SER A 169 10.77 -16.67 0.04
CA SER A 169 10.70 -16.75 1.50
C SER A 169 9.95 -15.52 2.04
N ARG A 170 9.18 -15.73 3.11
CA ARG A 170 8.47 -14.68 3.85
C ARG A 170 8.75 -14.86 5.34
N LEU A 171 9.24 -13.80 5.99
CA LEU A 171 9.42 -13.77 7.44
C LEU A 171 8.06 -13.58 8.14
N CYS A 172 7.75 -14.46 9.09
CA CYS A 172 6.50 -14.45 9.85
C CYS A 172 6.78 -14.51 11.36
N GLY A 173 6.29 -13.55 12.12
CA GLY A 173 6.35 -13.58 13.59
C GLY A 173 5.22 -14.42 14.18
N ASP A 174 5.54 -15.31 15.13
CA ASP A 174 4.52 -16.05 15.88
C ASP A 174 3.98 -15.21 17.04
N LEU A 175 3.03 -14.34 16.71
CA LEU A 175 2.38 -13.42 17.65
C LEU A 175 1.16 -14.04 18.36
N ARG A 176 0.91 -15.35 18.21
CA ARG A 176 -0.30 -15.98 18.78
C ARG A 176 -0.40 -15.80 20.29
N ALA A 177 0.72 -15.99 20.99
CA ALA A 177 0.77 -15.78 22.43
C ALA A 177 0.51 -14.31 22.78
N LEU A 178 1.12 -13.37 22.06
CA LEU A 178 0.92 -11.94 22.28
C LEU A 178 -0.54 -11.51 22.05
N ASN A 179 -1.14 -11.98 20.95
CA ASN A 179 -2.52 -11.66 20.59
C ASN A 179 -3.53 -12.11 21.65
N ASN A 180 -3.28 -13.23 22.34
CA ASN A 180 -4.16 -13.70 23.41
C ASN A 180 -4.16 -12.80 24.66
N TYR A 181 -3.10 -12.01 24.85
CA TYR A 181 -2.96 -11.08 25.97
C TYR A 181 -3.13 -9.62 25.55
N THR A 182 -3.42 -9.35 24.27
CA THR A 182 -3.58 -7.99 23.75
C THR A 182 -5.07 -7.65 23.74
N LYS A 183 -5.42 -6.53 24.35
CA LYS A 183 -6.79 -6.02 24.33
C LYS A 183 -7.13 -5.63 22.89
N ALA A 184 -8.18 -6.25 22.34
CA ALA A 184 -8.61 -5.96 20.97
C ALA A 184 -9.10 -4.51 20.84
N ASP A 185 -8.40 -3.70 20.06
CA ASP A 185 -8.87 -2.38 19.64
C ASP A 185 -9.91 -2.54 18.53
N ARG A 186 -11.16 -2.20 18.86
CA ARG A 186 -12.29 -2.33 17.92
C ARG A 186 -12.57 -0.98 17.28
N TYR A 187 -11.78 -0.66 16.26
CA TYR A 187 -12.10 0.47 15.40
C TYR A 187 -13.28 0.10 14.46
N PRO A 188 -14.35 0.91 14.39
CA PRO A 188 -15.52 0.58 13.59
C PRO A 188 -15.21 0.71 12.09
N ILE A 189 -14.86 -0.40 11.45
CA ILE A 189 -14.68 -0.46 9.99
C ILE A 189 -16.06 -0.67 9.34
N PRO A 190 -16.54 0.24 8.47
CA PRO A 190 -17.81 0.07 7.79
C PRO A 190 -17.76 -1.16 6.87
N ARG A 191 -18.87 -1.89 6.77
CA ARG A 191 -18.99 -2.96 5.77
C ARG A 191 -18.98 -2.35 4.37
N ILE A 192 -18.47 -3.10 3.39
CA ILE A 192 -18.37 -2.67 1.99
C ILE A 192 -19.69 -2.08 1.45
N PRO A 193 -20.88 -2.69 1.66
CA PRO A 193 -22.13 -2.10 1.16
C PRO A 193 -22.45 -0.74 1.78
N HIS A 194 -22.21 -0.56 3.08
CA HIS A 194 -22.44 0.73 3.75
C HIS A 194 -21.46 1.81 3.28
N ALA A 195 -20.25 1.43 2.89
CA ALA A 195 -19.31 2.36 2.28
C ALA A 195 -19.76 2.76 0.86
N LEU A 196 -20.30 1.80 0.08
CA LEU A 196 -20.84 2.03 -1.26
C LEU A 196 -22.11 2.89 -1.25
N ASP A 197 -23.03 2.67 -0.32
CA ASP A 197 -24.26 3.49 -0.18
C ASP A 197 -23.92 4.97 0.06
N LYS A 198 -22.85 5.24 0.81
CA LYS A 198 -22.36 6.61 1.05
C LYS A 198 -21.77 7.24 -0.20
N LEU A 199 -21.19 6.46 -1.11
CA LEU A 199 -20.70 6.92 -2.41
C LEU A 199 -21.85 7.19 -3.38
N GLU A 200 -22.88 6.35 -3.38
CA GLU A 200 -24.03 6.50 -4.28
C GLU A 200 -24.87 7.75 -3.94
N LYS A 201 -25.02 8.04 -2.64
CA LYS A 201 -25.69 9.26 -2.13
C LYS A 201 -24.85 10.53 -2.28
N ALA A 202 -23.60 10.41 -2.71
CA ALA A 202 -22.64 11.49 -2.82
C ALA A 202 -22.69 12.20 -4.19
N ARG A 203 -23.79 12.00 -4.93
CA ARG A 203 -24.04 12.42 -6.30
C ARG A 203 -24.83 13.73 -6.36
#